data_AF-A0A7V7NQ80-F1
#
_entry.id   AF-A0A7V7NQ80-F1
#
_cell.length_a   1.000
_cell.length_b   1.000
_cell.length_c   1.000
_cell.angle_alpha   90.00
_cell.angle_beta   90.00
_cell.angle_gamma   90.00
#
_symmetry.space_group_name_H-M   'P 1'
#
loop_
_entity.id
_entity.type
_entity.pdbx_description
1 polymer ?
#
loop_
_entity_poly.entity_id
_entity_poly.type
_entity_poly.pdbx_seq_one_letter_code
_entity_poly.pdbx_strand_id
1 'polypeptide(L)'
;MISHMEAYAVFEGGGVKGAALAGALAAADESNIKFVGYGGASAGSIVAFLASIGYQPKELLAILLFYRFSDFLEDGNGKKLSDTKEWFDKFSQSTFRKAKMIASPLFYYLTSSKTILNYRVLSKSLANNGLYKTTRLESILWLLLEAKHPSLNRELMKGTISFANLYDVTKVELKVITSDVHRGEAVVFDRVNPTTKDSCVIAAVCASSSYPLVFEPNSTLQENRLLVDGGLSCNLPSFIFNDKNHKKLPTYAFDLYKECDLEQSKYEKPNAIQFAWSLITTSLEASDGILSSIIDAIPVQVRVPNYINTLDFELKDISILEMYETGKASAKRSFESDPLTSKALAANGDPTKLARALYGSELYLNILEAILAVSSFEGVSVRSWLYSSVKNDDSEVVAICWRGLGSDIHFRNAYVFDKMSKSDVYTCWHKNNPVIQSGQKKNGKPYTRLCLPIFENHNLVRNETAINTSSKKMVGVLVLEMNDSADVCFWLDESTEKISREFNDVMINWLSILSKLMVSKEYAL
;
A
#
# COMPACT_ATOMS: atom_id res chain seq x y z
N MET A 1 -5.56 12.45 23.67
CA MET A 1 -5.77 11.56 22.50
C MET A 1 -4.39 11.25 21.95
N ILE A 2 -3.98 9.98 21.94
CA ILE A 2 -2.75 9.56 21.27
C ILE A 2 -3.00 9.78 19.77
N SER A 3 -2.25 10.65 19.10
CA SER A 3 -2.38 10.80 17.66
C SER A 3 -1.66 9.63 17.01
N HIS A 4 -2.42 8.73 16.39
CA HIS A 4 -1.84 7.67 15.58
C HIS A 4 -1.36 8.25 14.24
N MET A 5 -0.29 7.68 13.72
CA MET A 5 0.14 7.94 12.35
C MET A 5 -0.77 7.18 11.39
N GLU A 6 -1.53 7.89 10.54
CA GLU A 6 -2.31 7.24 9.49
C GLU A 6 -1.39 6.74 8.37
N ALA A 7 -1.59 5.51 7.91
CA ALA A 7 -0.82 4.90 6.84
C ALA A 7 -1.68 3.92 6.02
N TYR A 8 -1.13 3.40 4.93
CA TYR A 8 -1.66 2.22 4.24
C TYR A 8 -0.77 1.01 4.48
N ALA A 9 -1.36 -0.17 4.47
CA ALA A 9 -0.63 -1.43 4.58
C ALA A 9 -0.87 -2.29 3.34
N VAL A 10 0.20 -2.87 2.83
CA VAL A 10 0.15 -3.82 1.73
C VAL A 10 0.88 -5.08 2.14
N PHE A 11 0.24 -6.23 2.00
CA PHE A 11 0.79 -7.52 2.41
C PHE A 11 1.12 -8.39 1.22
N GLU A 12 2.30 -8.99 1.29
CA GLU A 12 2.73 -9.97 0.31
C GLU A 12 1.91 -11.28 0.36
N GLY A 13 1.79 -11.95 -0.79
CA GLY A 13 1.36 -13.34 -0.85
C GLY A 13 2.42 -14.31 -0.32
N GLY A 14 1.98 -15.32 0.43
CA GLY A 14 2.91 -16.28 1.04
C GLY A 14 2.28 -17.57 1.55
N GLY A 15 1.04 -17.89 1.14
CA GLY A 15 0.35 -19.10 1.60
C GLY A 15 0.28 -19.21 3.13
N VAL A 16 0.84 -20.29 3.70
CA VAL A 16 0.82 -20.48 5.17
C VAL A 16 1.65 -19.45 5.95
N LYS A 17 2.46 -18.64 5.27
CA LYS A 17 3.30 -17.58 5.86
C LYS A 17 2.49 -16.40 6.44
N GLY A 18 1.16 -16.41 6.30
CA GLY A 18 0.26 -15.37 6.81
C GLY A 18 0.35 -15.12 8.33
N ALA A 19 0.82 -16.10 9.13
CA ALA A 19 1.04 -15.88 10.55
C ALA A 19 2.16 -14.87 10.83
N ALA A 20 3.20 -14.81 10.00
CA ALA A 20 4.26 -13.82 10.11
C ALA A 20 3.73 -12.40 9.88
N LEU A 21 2.83 -12.24 8.89
CA LEU A 21 2.16 -10.97 8.59
C LEU A 21 1.26 -10.51 9.75
N ALA A 22 0.55 -11.44 10.38
CA ALA A 22 -0.23 -11.14 11.59
C ALA A 22 0.67 -10.66 12.75
N GLY A 23 1.86 -11.25 12.89
CA GLY A 23 2.88 -10.78 13.84
C GLY A 23 3.39 -9.38 13.51
N ALA A 24 3.67 -9.12 12.23
CA ALA A 24 4.12 -7.82 11.75
C ALA A 24 3.08 -6.71 11.96
N LEU A 25 1.79 -7.02 11.81
CA LEU A 25 0.70 -6.12 12.18
C LEU A 25 0.73 -5.76 13.68
N ALA A 26 1.05 -6.72 14.56
CA ALA A 26 1.21 -6.44 15.99
C ALA A 26 2.35 -5.45 16.27
N ALA A 27 3.43 -5.53 15.51
CA ALA A 27 4.52 -4.57 15.61
C ALA A 27 4.09 -3.16 15.14
N ALA A 28 3.24 -3.07 14.11
CA ALA A 28 2.71 -1.78 13.66
C ALA A 28 1.80 -1.11 14.72
N ASP A 29 0.96 -1.90 15.40
CA ASP A 29 0.13 -1.44 16.52
C ASP A 29 1.00 -0.93 17.68
N GLU A 30 2.07 -1.66 18.04
CA GLU A 30 3.05 -1.23 19.05
C GLU A 30 3.76 0.07 18.65
N SER A 31 3.93 0.31 17.36
CA SER A 31 4.52 1.52 16.77
C SER A 31 3.51 2.66 16.57
N ASN A 32 2.30 2.59 17.15
CA ASN A 32 1.25 3.61 17.00
C ASN A 32 0.85 3.94 15.55
N ILE A 33 1.05 2.99 14.63
CA ILE A 33 0.65 3.14 13.23
C ILE A 33 -0.79 2.65 13.10
N LYS A 34 -1.66 3.50 12.54
CA LYS A 34 -3.04 3.15 12.25
C LYS A 34 -3.24 3.08 10.74
N PHE A 35 -3.56 1.90 10.25
CA PHE A 35 -3.84 1.75 8.82
C PHE A 35 -5.28 2.19 8.50
N VAL A 36 -5.42 3.02 7.48
CA VAL A 36 -6.73 3.49 6.95
C VAL A 36 -7.13 2.77 5.66
N GLY A 37 -6.22 1.93 5.14
CA GLY A 37 -6.50 1.01 4.05
C GLY A 37 -5.49 -0.13 4.02
N TYR A 38 -5.97 -1.29 3.56
CA TYR A 38 -5.22 -2.53 3.46
C TYR A 38 -5.30 -3.08 2.05
N GLY A 39 -4.22 -3.71 1.58
CA GLY A 39 -4.31 -4.55 0.40
C GLY A 39 -3.32 -5.70 0.41
N GLY A 40 -3.48 -6.62 -0.53
CA GLY A 40 -2.57 -7.75 -0.65
C GLY A 40 -2.99 -8.77 -1.69
N ALA A 41 -2.14 -9.77 -1.85
CA ALA A 41 -2.35 -10.92 -2.72
C ALA A 41 -2.33 -12.22 -1.89
N SER A 42 -3.08 -13.26 -2.30
CA SER A 42 -3.08 -14.57 -1.66
C SER A 42 -3.35 -14.48 -0.15
N ALA A 43 -2.52 -15.14 0.67
CA ALA A 43 -2.55 -15.03 2.12
C ALA A 43 -2.50 -13.58 2.64
N GLY A 44 -1.78 -12.68 1.98
CA GLY A 44 -1.76 -11.26 2.29
C GLY A 44 -3.13 -10.60 2.09
N SER A 45 -3.91 -11.03 1.09
CA SER A 45 -5.28 -10.55 0.88
C SER A 45 -6.26 -11.01 1.98
N ILE A 46 -6.04 -12.21 2.54
CA ILE A 46 -6.81 -12.71 3.68
C ILE A 46 -6.51 -11.87 4.92
N VAL A 47 -5.22 -11.64 5.21
CA VAL A 47 -4.79 -10.79 6.33
C VAL A 47 -5.32 -9.35 6.15
N ALA A 48 -5.23 -8.79 4.94
CA ALA A 48 -5.77 -7.48 4.59
C ALA A 48 -7.29 -7.39 4.85
N PHE A 49 -8.04 -8.40 4.39
CA PHE A 49 -9.50 -8.45 4.57
C PHE A 49 -9.85 -8.50 6.05
N LEU A 50 -9.26 -9.41 6.83
CA LEU A 50 -9.55 -9.55 8.26
C LEU A 50 -9.16 -8.29 9.04
N ALA A 51 -8.00 -7.69 8.73
CA ALA A 51 -7.59 -6.42 9.33
C ALA A 51 -8.57 -5.28 8.96
N SER A 52 -9.03 -5.21 7.71
CA SER A 52 -9.96 -4.18 7.25
C SER A 52 -11.32 -4.20 7.94
N ILE A 53 -11.75 -5.38 8.42
CA ILE A 53 -12.99 -5.54 9.19
C ILE A 53 -12.78 -5.43 10.70
N GLY A 54 -11.56 -5.12 11.14
CA GLY A 54 -11.24 -4.78 12.53
C GLY A 54 -10.75 -5.94 13.39
N TYR A 55 -10.34 -7.07 12.80
CA TYR A 55 -9.63 -8.09 13.58
C TYR A 55 -8.27 -7.58 14.04
N GLN A 56 -8.02 -7.74 15.34
CA GLN A 56 -6.75 -7.37 15.97
C GLN A 56 -5.69 -8.46 15.74
N PRO A 57 -4.39 -8.14 15.79
CA PRO A 57 -3.31 -9.11 15.53
C PRO A 57 -3.39 -10.37 16.38
N LYS A 58 -3.79 -10.25 17.65
CA LYS A 58 -3.99 -11.41 18.55
C LYS A 58 -5.17 -12.28 18.14
N GLU A 59 -6.22 -11.68 17.58
CA GLU A 59 -7.37 -12.41 17.07
C GLU A 59 -7.03 -13.11 15.76
N LEU A 60 -6.24 -12.48 14.89
CA LEU A 60 -5.69 -13.13 13.69
C LEU A 60 -4.87 -14.37 14.06
N LEU A 61 -4.00 -14.26 15.06
CA LEU A 61 -3.26 -15.41 15.58
C LEU A 61 -4.19 -16.50 16.11
N ALA A 62 -5.22 -16.14 16.88
CA ALA A 62 -6.20 -17.10 17.40
C ALA A 62 -6.97 -17.81 16.27
N ILE A 63 -7.35 -17.09 15.20
CA ILE A 63 -7.98 -17.65 14.00
C ILE A 63 -7.04 -18.66 13.33
N LEU A 64 -5.75 -18.32 13.16
CA LEU A 64 -4.76 -19.19 12.54
C LEU A 64 -4.45 -20.45 13.37
N LEU A 65 -4.56 -20.36 14.69
CA LEU A 65 -4.44 -21.52 15.59
C LEU A 65 -5.70 -22.38 15.61
N PHE A 66 -6.88 -21.76 15.47
CA PHE A 66 -8.17 -22.46 15.51
C PHE A 66 -8.50 -23.14 14.17
N TYR A 67 -8.41 -22.40 13.07
CA TYR A 67 -8.58 -22.92 11.71
C TYR A 67 -7.21 -23.35 11.20
N ARG A 68 -6.95 -24.66 11.17
CA ARG A 68 -5.72 -25.14 10.54
C ARG A 68 -5.74 -24.84 9.06
N PHE A 69 -4.59 -24.67 8.42
CA PHE A 69 -4.62 -24.41 6.99
C PHE A 69 -5.25 -25.55 6.17
N SER A 70 -5.13 -26.79 6.65
CA SER A 70 -5.84 -27.95 6.10
C SER A 70 -7.37 -27.85 6.21
N ASP A 71 -7.90 -27.02 7.12
CA ASP A 71 -9.33 -26.73 7.20
C ASP A 71 -9.84 -25.85 6.08
N PHE A 72 -8.98 -25.15 5.33
CA PHE A 72 -9.41 -24.41 4.14
C PHE A 72 -9.53 -25.31 2.90
N LEU A 73 -8.98 -26.52 2.95
CA LEU A 73 -8.98 -27.47 1.84
C LEU A 73 -10.23 -28.37 1.90
N GLU A 74 -10.92 -28.49 0.77
CA GLU A 74 -12.07 -29.38 0.58
C GLU A 74 -11.87 -30.18 -0.71
N ASP A 75 -11.83 -31.51 -0.61
CA ASP A 75 -11.85 -32.35 -1.81
C ASP A 75 -13.22 -32.25 -2.51
N GLY A 76 -13.31 -32.62 -3.79
CA GLY A 76 -14.58 -32.57 -4.53
C GLY A 76 -15.72 -33.43 -3.98
N ASN A 77 -15.53 -34.12 -2.84
CA ASN A 77 -16.50 -34.94 -2.12
C ASN A 77 -16.76 -34.46 -0.67
N GLY A 78 -16.22 -33.31 -0.25
CA GLY A 78 -16.47 -32.71 1.07
C GLY A 78 -15.66 -33.29 2.24
N LYS A 79 -14.59 -34.06 2.01
CA LYS A 79 -13.74 -34.59 3.09
C LYS A 79 -12.53 -33.69 3.38
N LYS A 80 -12.25 -33.50 4.68
CA LYS A 80 -11.01 -32.88 5.21
C LYS A 80 -9.79 -33.65 4.73
N LEU A 81 -8.75 -32.93 4.33
CA LEU A 81 -7.50 -33.54 3.89
C LEU A 81 -6.63 -33.98 5.06
N SER A 82 -5.95 -35.12 4.90
CA SER A 82 -4.88 -35.58 5.79
C SER A 82 -3.47 -35.37 5.23
N ASP A 83 -3.24 -35.28 3.91
CA ASP A 83 -1.85 -35.28 3.37
C ASP A 83 -1.72 -34.58 2.00
N THR A 84 -1.47 -33.26 1.96
CA THR A 84 -1.12 -32.57 0.69
C THR A 84 0.29 -32.93 0.22
N LYS A 85 1.21 -33.16 1.17
CA LYS A 85 2.61 -33.53 0.90
C LYS A 85 2.73 -34.93 0.31
N GLU A 86 1.95 -35.91 0.80
CA GLU A 86 2.03 -37.28 0.26
C GLU A 86 1.64 -37.36 -1.21
N TRP A 87 0.63 -36.58 -1.66
CA TRP A 87 0.26 -36.58 -3.07
C TRP A 87 1.41 -36.07 -3.95
N PHE A 88 2.09 -34.99 -3.52
CA PHE A 88 3.24 -34.44 -4.23
C PHE A 88 4.46 -35.36 -4.17
N ASP A 89 4.78 -35.95 -3.02
CA ASP A 89 5.88 -36.91 -2.89
C ASP A 89 5.64 -38.15 -3.75
N LYS A 90 4.40 -38.68 -3.78
CA LYS A 90 4.00 -39.80 -4.66
C LYS A 90 4.02 -39.40 -6.14
N PHE A 91 3.79 -38.14 -6.45
CA PHE A 91 3.78 -37.60 -7.81
C PHE A 91 5.18 -37.30 -8.35
N SER A 92 6.05 -36.73 -7.50
CA SER A 92 7.46 -36.41 -7.72
C SER A 92 8.32 -37.66 -7.84
N GLN A 93 8.05 -38.69 -7.02
CA GLN A 93 8.76 -39.97 -7.02
C GLN A 93 8.41 -40.90 -8.20
N SER A 94 7.67 -40.43 -9.21
CA SER A 94 7.51 -41.12 -10.49
C SER A 94 8.81 -41.12 -11.31
N THR A 95 9.86 -41.70 -10.73
CA THR A 95 10.95 -42.30 -11.49
C THR A 95 10.33 -43.47 -12.24
N PHE A 96 10.00 -43.22 -13.51
CA PHE A 96 9.65 -44.26 -14.46
C PHE A 96 10.76 -45.30 -14.41
N ARG A 97 10.56 -46.43 -13.70
CA ARG A 97 11.49 -47.55 -13.73
C ARG A 97 11.64 -47.93 -15.20
N LYS A 98 12.79 -47.59 -15.79
CA LYS A 98 13.21 -47.93 -17.16
C LYS A 98 13.18 -49.44 -17.46
N ALA A 99 12.78 -50.28 -16.52
CA ALA A 99 12.64 -51.72 -16.70
C ALA A 99 11.15 -52.11 -16.80
N LYS A 100 10.64 -52.16 -18.05
CA LYS A 100 9.50 -52.98 -18.56
C LYS A 100 8.63 -52.28 -19.62
N MET A 101 9.23 -51.46 -20.49
CA MET A 101 8.55 -50.93 -21.68
C MET A 101 8.54 -51.93 -22.87
N ILE A 102 8.40 -53.25 -22.58
CA ILE A 102 8.29 -54.33 -23.60
C ILE A 102 7.14 -55.30 -23.25
N ALA A 103 6.12 -54.87 -22.52
CA ALA A 103 4.88 -55.61 -22.40
C ALA A 103 3.70 -54.63 -22.45
N SER A 104 2.68 -54.97 -23.23
CA SER A 104 1.68 -54.08 -23.82
C SER A 104 1.00 -53.09 -22.84
N PRO A 105 0.58 -51.89 -23.33
CA PRO A 105 -0.19 -50.90 -22.55
C PRO A 105 -1.49 -51.45 -21.95
N LEU A 106 -2.08 -52.49 -22.56
CA LEU A 106 -3.31 -53.11 -22.10
C LEU A 106 -3.16 -53.86 -20.76
N PHE A 107 -2.00 -54.47 -20.50
CA PHE A 107 -1.81 -55.30 -19.31
C PHE A 107 -1.64 -54.47 -18.02
N TYR A 108 -1.16 -53.23 -18.16
CA TYR A 108 -0.99 -52.29 -17.06
C TYR A 108 -2.32 -51.65 -16.63
N TYR A 109 -3.25 -51.45 -17.58
CA TYR A 109 -4.58 -50.89 -17.32
C TYR A 109 -5.47 -51.86 -16.50
N LEU A 110 -5.22 -53.17 -16.61
CA LEU A 110 -6.03 -54.21 -15.97
C LEU A 110 -5.54 -54.64 -14.57
N THR A 111 -4.31 -54.30 -14.17
CA THR A 111 -3.65 -54.96 -13.01
C THR A 111 -3.31 -54.06 -11.82
N SER A 112 -3.67 -52.77 -11.80
CA SER A 112 -3.45 -51.93 -10.61
C SER A 112 -4.62 -51.00 -10.28
N SER A 113 -5.52 -51.50 -9.42
CA SER A 113 -6.60 -50.74 -8.79
C SER A 113 -6.11 -49.56 -7.91
N LYS A 114 -4.83 -49.54 -7.50
CA LYS A 114 -4.22 -48.43 -6.75
C LYS A 114 -3.59 -47.35 -7.64
N THR A 115 -3.13 -47.67 -8.85
CA THR A 115 -2.49 -46.70 -9.77
C THR A 115 -3.52 -45.88 -10.57
N ILE A 116 -4.72 -46.43 -10.79
CA ILE A 116 -5.86 -45.73 -11.42
C ILE A 116 -6.34 -44.55 -10.56
N LEU A 117 -6.18 -44.62 -9.24
CA LEU A 117 -6.58 -43.55 -8.32
C LEU A 117 -5.69 -42.30 -8.46
N ASN A 118 -4.37 -42.50 -8.56
CA ASN A 118 -3.41 -41.39 -8.73
C ASN A 118 -3.53 -40.73 -10.11
N TYR A 119 -3.77 -41.52 -11.17
CA TYR A 119 -4.02 -40.97 -12.51
C TYR A 119 -5.35 -40.22 -12.60
N ARG A 120 -6.38 -40.64 -11.83
CA ARG A 120 -7.67 -39.93 -11.71
C ARG A 120 -7.55 -38.58 -11.01
N VAL A 121 -6.76 -38.49 -9.94
CA VAL A 121 -6.51 -37.21 -9.23
C VAL A 121 -5.77 -36.23 -10.13
N LEU A 122 -4.77 -36.71 -10.89
CA LEU A 122 -4.06 -35.94 -11.91
C LEU A 122 -4.95 -35.52 -13.08
N SER A 123 -5.76 -36.44 -13.62
CA SER A 123 -6.68 -36.12 -14.72
C SER A 123 -7.78 -35.16 -14.28
N LYS A 124 -8.18 -35.18 -12.99
CA LYS A 124 -9.19 -34.27 -12.43
C LYS A 124 -8.60 -32.87 -12.18
N SER A 125 -7.36 -32.77 -11.69
CA SER A 125 -6.62 -31.50 -11.61
C SER A 125 -6.40 -30.85 -12.98
N LEU A 126 -6.11 -31.66 -14.00
CA LEU A 126 -5.92 -31.19 -15.38
C LEU A 126 -7.24 -30.89 -16.10
N ALA A 127 -8.35 -31.52 -15.71
CA ALA A 127 -9.67 -31.26 -16.29
C ALA A 127 -10.37 -30.03 -15.69
N ASN A 128 -10.14 -29.75 -14.39
CA ASN A 128 -10.76 -28.63 -13.68
C ASN A 128 -9.79 -27.46 -13.39
N ASN A 129 -8.54 -27.55 -13.85
CA ASN A 129 -7.45 -26.59 -13.55
C ASN A 129 -7.15 -26.38 -12.05
N GLY A 130 -7.59 -27.29 -11.17
CA GLY A 130 -7.32 -27.27 -9.73
C GLY A 130 -7.80 -28.54 -9.03
N LEU A 131 -7.25 -28.83 -7.84
CA LEU A 131 -7.61 -30.00 -7.04
C LEU A 131 -8.73 -29.73 -6.03
N TYR A 132 -8.78 -28.51 -5.51
CA TYR A 132 -9.63 -28.11 -4.41
C TYR A 132 -10.50 -26.91 -4.76
N LYS A 133 -11.73 -26.90 -4.24
CA LYS A 133 -12.62 -25.74 -4.33
C LYS A 133 -12.35 -24.76 -3.20
N THR A 134 -12.66 -23.48 -3.43
CA THR A 134 -12.51 -22.40 -2.44
C THR A 134 -13.77 -22.20 -1.57
N THR A 135 -14.77 -23.08 -1.70
CA THR A 135 -16.08 -23.03 -1.00
C THR A 135 -15.95 -22.95 0.53
N ARG A 136 -15.01 -23.70 1.11
CA ARG A 136 -14.79 -23.71 2.55
C ARG A 136 -14.09 -22.46 3.05
N LEU A 137 -13.10 -21.95 2.29
CA LEU A 137 -12.49 -20.65 2.55
C LEU A 137 -13.55 -19.54 2.50
N GLU A 138 -14.39 -19.52 1.47
CA GLU A 138 -15.50 -18.56 1.34
C GLU A 138 -16.41 -18.60 2.57
N SER A 139 -16.80 -19.80 3.02
CA SER A 139 -17.68 -19.98 4.17
C SER A 139 -17.04 -19.51 5.49
N ILE A 140 -15.74 -19.77 5.70
CA ILE A 140 -15.03 -19.30 6.88
C ILE A 140 -14.91 -17.77 6.86
N LEU A 141 -14.62 -17.16 5.72
CA LEU A 141 -14.55 -15.70 5.59
C LEU A 141 -15.91 -15.03 5.88
N TRP A 142 -17.02 -15.62 5.42
CA TRP A 142 -18.37 -15.16 5.79
C TRP A 142 -18.62 -15.24 7.30
N LEU A 143 -18.27 -16.36 7.95
CA LEU A 143 -18.44 -16.52 9.40
C LEU A 143 -17.61 -15.50 10.19
N LEU A 144 -16.37 -15.23 9.75
CA LEU A 144 -15.50 -14.24 10.37
C LEU A 144 -16.02 -12.82 10.17
N LEU A 145 -16.60 -12.51 9.00
CA LEU A 145 -17.24 -11.22 8.73
C LEU A 145 -18.45 -11.02 9.65
N GLU A 146 -19.33 -12.01 9.72
CA GLU A 146 -20.54 -11.99 10.56
C GLU A 146 -20.23 -11.83 12.04
N ALA A 147 -19.17 -12.48 12.52
CA ALA A 147 -18.75 -12.39 13.92
C ALA A 147 -18.31 -10.98 14.32
N LYS A 148 -17.74 -10.19 13.39
CA LYS A 148 -17.32 -8.80 13.65
C LYS A 148 -18.40 -7.78 13.31
N HIS A 149 -19.15 -8.03 12.24
CA HIS A 149 -20.18 -7.13 11.73
C HIS A 149 -21.48 -7.92 11.53
N PRO A 150 -22.28 -8.13 12.59
CA PRO A 150 -23.53 -8.88 12.51
C PRO A 150 -24.55 -8.29 11.51
N SER A 151 -24.43 -7.00 11.18
CA SER A 151 -25.23 -6.32 10.17
C SER A 151 -24.91 -6.75 8.72
N LEU A 152 -23.74 -7.34 8.49
CA LEU A 152 -23.26 -7.80 7.19
C LEU A 152 -23.35 -9.33 7.06
N ASN A 153 -24.51 -9.90 7.39
CA ASN A 153 -24.68 -11.35 7.31
C ASN A 153 -24.98 -11.87 5.90
N ARG A 154 -24.61 -13.13 5.64
CA ARG A 154 -24.68 -13.76 4.32
C ARG A 154 -26.10 -13.82 3.78
N GLU A 155 -27.09 -14.03 4.64
CA GLU A 155 -28.50 -14.11 4.24
C GLU A 155 -29.05 -12.76 3.80
N LEU A 156 -28.82 -11.70 4.57
CA LEU A 156 -29.23 -10.32 4.26
C LEU A 156 -28.54 -9.82 3.00
N MET A 157 -27.27 -10.18 2.83
CA MET A 157 -26.45 -9.80 1.68
C MET A 157 -26.64 -10.71 0.46
N LYS A 158 -27.54 -11.71 0.52
CA LYS A 158 -27.77 -12.71 -0.53
C LYS A 158 -26.48 -13.37 -1.04
N GLY A 159 -25.51 -13.57 -0.14
CA GLY A 159 -24.22 -14.16 -0.46
C GLY A 159 -23.24 -13.27 -1.25
N THR A 160 -23.48 -11.96 -1.38
CA THR A 160 -22.57 -11.05 -2.06
C THR A 160 -22.37 -9.74 -1.29
N ILE A 161 -21.11 -9.34 -1.08
CA ILE A 161 -20.76 -8.08 -0.43
C ILE A 161 -19.79 -7.31 -1.33
N SER A 162 -20.15 -6.07 -1.72
CA SER A 162 -19.30 -5.21 -2.54
C SER A 162 -18.24 -4.48 -1.70
N PHE A 163 -17.19 -4.02 -2.37
CA PHE A 163 -16.14 -3.20 -1.73
C PHE A 163 -16.67 -1.88 -1.18
N ALA A 164 -17.66 -1.29 -1.86
CA ALA A 164 -18.32 -0.07 -1.40
C ALA A 164 -19.09 -0.31 -0.09
N ASN A 165 -19.90 -1.38 -0.02
CA ASN A 165 -20.67 -1.71 1.18
C ASN A 165 -19.77 -2.03 2.38
N LEU A 166 -18.66 -2.73 2.14
CA LEU A 166 -17.67 -3.00 3.17
C LEU A 166 -17.09 -1.70 3.73
N TYR A 167 -16.64 -0.81 2.84
CA TYR A 167 -16.10 0.50 3.22
C TYR A 167 -17.12 1.35 3.98
N ASP A 168 -18.40 1.30 3.60
CA ASP A 168 -19.43 2.08 4.27
C ASP A 168 -19.59 1.71 5.75
N VAL A 169 -19.36 0.46 6.10
CA VAL A 169 -19.41 -0.03 7.49
C VAL A 169 -18.08 0.15 8.21
N THR A 170 -16.97 -0.25 7.60
CA THR A 170 -15.66 -0.27 8.28
C THR A 170 -14.96 1.09 8.27
N LYS A 171 -15.26 1.93 7.28
CA LYS A 171 -14.51 3.15 6.93
C LYS A 171 -13.02 2.89 6.66
N VAL A 172 -12.68 1.64 6.29
CA VAL A 172 -11.32 1.20 5.97
C VAL A 172 -11.32 0.67 4.54
N GLU A 173 -10.38 1.15 3.73
CA GLU A 173 -10.27 0.73 2.33
C GLU A 173 -9.64 -0.66 2.22
N LEU A 174 -10.18 -1.51 1.34
CA LEU A 174 -9.62 -2.82 1.05
C LEU A 174 -9.36 -2.93 -0.46
N LYS A 175 -8.17 -3.39 -0.82
CA LYS A 175 -7.78 -3.70 -2.19
C LYS A 175 -7.25 -5.13 -2.31
N VAL A 176 -7.78 -5.90 -3.25
CA VAL A 176 -7.42 -7.31 -3.42
C VAL A 176 -6.89 -7.54 -4.83
N ILE A 177 -5.83 -8.33 -4.97
CA ILE A 177 -5.19 -8.56 -6.26
C ILE A 177 -5.30 -9.99 -6.70
N THR A 178 -5.64 -10.17 -7.97
CA THR A 178 -5.68 -11.47 -8.63
C THR A 178 -4.89 -11.40 -9.92
N SER A 179 -4.42 -12.54 -10.41
CA SER A 179 -3.80 -12.61 -11.74
C SER A 179 -4.82 -13.13 -12.74
N ASP A 180 -5.03 -12.40 -13.84
CA ASP A 180 -5.78 -12.89 -14.98
C ASP A 180 -4.83 -13.66 -15.90
N VAL A 181 -4.90 -14.99 -15.85
CA VAL A 181 -4.02 -15.85 -16.67
C VAL A 181 -4.40 -15.87 -18.15
N HIS A 182 -5.61 -15.45 -18.50
CA HIS A 182 -6.01 -15.35 -19.89
C HIS A 182 -5.38 -14.12 -20.56
N ARG A 183 -5.24 -13.01 -19.82
CA ARG A 183 -4.68 -11.75 -20.32
C ARG A 183 -3.23 -11.50 -19.94
N GLY A 184 -2.72 -12.20 -18.92
CA GLY A 184 -1.38 -11.98 -18.38
C GLY A 184 -1.24 -10.70 -17.56
N GLU A 185 -2.31 -10.26 -16.88
CA GLU A 185 -2.36 -8.97 -16.19
C GLU A 185 -2.79 -9.11 -14.71
N ALA A 186 -2.30 -8.21 -13.86
CA ALA A 186 -2.79 -8.07 -12.49
C ALA A 186 -4.12 -7.30 -12.48
N VAL A 187 -5.12 -7.83 -11.78
CA VAL A 187 -6.43 -7.19 -11.61
C VAL A 187 -6.58 -6.74 -10.17
N VAL A 188 -6.85 -5.45 -9.99
CA VAL A 188 -7.09 -4.84 -8.66
C VAL A 188 -8.59 -4.70 -8.43
N PHE A 189 -9.08 -5.41 -7.42
CA PHE A 189 -10.43 -5.28 -6.89
C PHE A 189 -10.44 -4.24 -5.77
N ASP A 190 -11.22 -3.17 -5.97
CA ASP A 190 -11.37 -2.09 -5.00
C ASP A 190 -12.76 -1.45 -5.13
N ARG A 191 -13.05 -0.41 -4.33
CA ARG A 191 -14.34 0.31 -4.36
C ARG A 191 -14.46 1.36 -5.46
N VAL A 192 -13.36 1.72 -6.11
CA VAL A 192 -13.24 2.88 -7.00
C VAL A 192 -13.40 2.47 -8.45
N ASN A 193 -12.76 1.36 -8.83
CA ASN A 193 -12.68 0.90 -10.20
C ASN A 193 -14.06 0.46 -10.68
N PRO A 194 -14.61 1.09 -11.74
CA PRO A 194 -15.95 0.78 -12.25
C PRO A 194 -16.16 -0.69 -12.63
N THR A 195 -15.08 -1.40 -13.00
CA THR A 195 -15.16 -2.80 -13.42
C THR A 195 -15.20 -3.78 -12.24
N THR A 196 -14.61 -3.43 -11.10
CA THR A 196 -14.46 -4.33 -9.95
C THR A 196 -15.26 -3.91 -8.72
N LYS A 197 -15.74 -2.66 -8.64
CA LYS A 197 -16.46 -2.10 -7.48
C LYS A 197 -17.68 -2.91 -7.02
N ASP A 198 -18.39 -3.53 -7.96
CA ASP A 198 -19.62 -4.29 -7.69
C ASP A 198 -19.33 -5.79 -7.47
N SER A 199 -18.06 -6.20 -7.55
CA SER A 199 -17.64 -7.58 -7.33
C SER A 199 -17.72 -7.95 -5.85
N CYS A 200 -17.98 -9.23 -5.57
CA CYS A 200 -18.00 -9.73 -4.19
C CYS A 200 -16.58 -9.76 -3.59
N VAL A 201 -16.39 -9.09 -2.45
CA VAL A 201 -15.11 -9.03 -1.72
C VAL A 201 -14.61 -10.42 -1.37
N ILE A 202 -15.46 -11.26 -0.77
CA ILE A 202 -15.04 -12.59 -0.32
C ILE A 202 -14.65 -13.45 -1.52
N ALA A 203 -15.40 -13.39 -2.62
CA ALA A 203 -15.05 -14.10 -3.84
C ALA A 203 -13.74 -13.59 -4.47
N ALA A 204 -13.45 -12.29 -4.36
CA ALA A 204 -12.17 -11.71 -4.78
C ALA A 204 -11.00 -12.21 -3.91
N VAL A 205 -11.15 -12.28 -2.59
CA VAL A 205 -10.14 -12.85 -1.67
C VAL A 205 -9.91 -14.33 -1.97
N CYS A 206 -10.98 -15.09 -2.23
CA CYS A 206 -10.86 -16.48 -2.65
C CYS A 206 -10.13 -16.63 -4.00
N ALA A 207 -10.47 -15.80 -4.99
CA ALA A 207 -9.79 -15.79 -6.29
C ALA A 207 -8.30 -15.41 -6.14
N SER A 208 -7.99 -14.44 -5.28
CA SER A 208 -6.64 -14.02 -4.94
C SER A 208 -5.82 -15.13 -4.25
N SER A 209 -6.50 -16.10 -3.64
CA SER A 209 -5.89 -17.26 -2.96
C SER A 209 -5.97 -18.55 -3.80
N SER A 210 -6.42 -18.47 -5.06
CA SER A 210 -6.54 -19.63 -5.95
C SER A 210 -5.16 -20.02 -6.53
N TYR A 211 -4.30 -20.58 -5.67
CA TYR A 211 -2.96 -21.03 -6.05
C TYR A 211 -3.04 -22.07 -7.18
N PRO A 212 -2.39 -21.86 -8.34
CA PRO A 212 -2.48 -22.75 -9.49
C PRO A 212 -2.17 -24.21 -9.15
N LEU A 213 -2.92 -25.14 -9.76
CA LEU A 213 -2.80 -26.59 -9.54
C LEU A 213 -3.23 -27.08 -8.15
N VAL A 214 -3.38 -26.19 -7.16
CA VAL A 214 -3.94 -26.51 -5.84
C VAL A 214 -5.42 -26.19 -5.82
N PHE A 215 -5.79 -24.94 -6.11
CA PHE A 215 -7.18 -24.49 -6.10
C PHE A 215 -7.72 -24.28 -7.51
N GLU A 216 -9.01 -24.55 -7.71
CA GLU A 216 -9.69 -24.25 -8.98
C GLU A 216 -9.65 -22.73 -9.25
N PRO A 217 -9.33 -22.30 -10.49
CA PRO A 217 -9.32 -20.89 -10.85
C PRO A 217 -10.75 -20.33 -10.80
N ASN A 218 -10.88 -19.05 -10.43
CA ASN A 218 -12.17 -18.39 -10.38
C ASN A 218 -12.53 -17.80 -11.75
N SER A 219 -13.58 -18.31 -12.37
CA SER A 219 -14.17 -17.81 -13.62
C SER A 219 -15.53 -17.12 -13.43
N THR A 220 -16.03 -17.07 -12.20
CA THR A 220 -17.38 -16.60 -11.85
C THR A 220 -17.43 -15.14 -11.43
N LEU A 221 -16.30 -14.60 -10.95
CA LEU A 221 -16.23 -13.25 -10.39
C LEU A 221 -16.40 -12.16 -11.46
N GLN A 222 -15.84 -12.38 -12.65
CA GLN A 222 -15.99 -11.51 -13.81
C GLN A 222 -16.12 -12.38 -15.06
N GLU A 223 -17.13 -12.09 -15.87
CA GLU A 223 -17.33 -12.78 -17.14
C GLU A 223 -16.07 -12.66 -18.02
N ASN A 224 -15.72 -13.77 -18.67
CA ASN A 224 -14.60 -13.85 -19.61
C ASN A 224 -13.21 -13.54 -18.99
N ARG A 225 -13.03 -13.81 -17.70
CA ARG A 225 -11.72 -13.81 -17.04
C ARG A 225 -11.46 -15.13 -16.33
N LEU A 226 -10.19 -15.52 -16.30
CA LEU A 226 -9.74 -16.68 -15.54
C LEU A 226 -8.78 -16.18 -14.47
N LEU A 227 -9.30 -16.02 -13.26
CA LEU A 227 -8.59 -15.41 -12.15
C LEU A 227 -7.93 -16.48 -11.27
N VAL A 228 -6.67 -16.27 -10.95
CA VAL A 228 -5.88 -17.11 -10.05
C VAL A 228 -5.18 -16.25 -9.00
N ASP A 229 -4.38 -16.91 -8.18
CA ASP A 229 -3.57 -16.28 -7.14
C ASP A 229 -2.83 -15.03 -7.65
N GLY A 230 -3.05 -13.91 -6.97
CA GLY A 230 -2.50 -12.61 -7.34
C GLY A 230 -0.97 -12.53 -7.32
N GLY A 231 -0.34 -13.41 -6.54
CA GLY A 231 1.10 -13.47 -6.42
C GLY A 231 1.80 -13.80 -7.74
N LEU A 232 1.12 -14.46 -8.68
CA LEU A 232 1.72 -14.81 -9.97
C LEU A 232 2.09 -13.58 -10.79
N SER A 233 1.23 -12.57 -10.76
CA SER A 233 1.45 -11.30 -11.48
C SER A 233 2.11 -10.25 -10.60
N CYS A 234 1.73 -10.18 -9.31
CA CYS A 234 2.22 -9.18 -8.38
C CYS A 234 2.07 -9.65 -6.93
N ASN A 235 3.16 -10.14 -6.35
CA ASN A 235 3.15 -10.65 -4.98
C ASN A 235 3.09 -9.55 -3.92
N LEU A 236 3.81 -8.44 -4.14
CA LEU A 236 3.84 -7.28 -3.24
C LEU A 236 3.33 -6.02 -3.94
N PRO A 237 2.04 -5.68 -3.80
CA PRO A 237 1.43 -4.65 -4.63
C PRO A 237 1.47 -3.24 -4.05
N SER A 238 2.68 -2.73 -3.86
CA SER A 238 2.92 -1.42 -3.25
C SER A 238 2.28 -0.22 -3.96
N PHE A 239 1.95 -0.33 -5.25
CA PHE A 239 1.42 0.77 -6.06
C PHE A 239 -0.07 1.06 -5.83
N ILE A 240 -0.81 0.18 -5.16
CA ILE A 240 -2.29 0.20 -5.17
C ILE A 240 -2.92 1.40 -4.47
N PHE A 241 -2.18 2.09 -3.61
CA PHE A 241 -2.63 3.30 -2.90
C PHE A 241 -2.08 4.61 -3.49
N ASN A 242 -1.37 4.55 -4.62
CA ASN A 242 -0.85 5.74 -5.31
C ASN A 242 -1.86 6.38 -6.28
N ASP A 243 -3.14 6.00 -6.20
CA ASP A 243 -4.19 6.56 -7.07
C ASP A 243 -4.68 7.93 -6.60
N LYS A 244 -5.37 8.66 -7.49
CA LYS A 244 -5.84 10.04 -7.26
C LYS A 244 -6.78 10.20 -6.06
N ASN A 245 -7.50 9.16 -5.67
CA ASN A 245 -8.55 9.23 -4.65
C ASN A 245 -8.01 9.09 -3.23
N HIS A 246 -6.73 8.78 -3.08
CA HIS A 246 -6.10 8.53 -1.77
C HIS A 246 -5.40 9.77 -1.23
N LYS A 247 -5.40 9.87 0.11
CA LYS A 247 -4.49 10.76 0.83
C LYS A 247 -3.05 10.32 0.54
N LYS A 248 -2.12 11.27 0.44
CA LYS A 248 -0.67 11.04 0.41
C LYS A 248 -0.21 10.60 1.80
N LEU A 249 -0.52 9.36 2.14
CA LEU A 249 -0.04 8.72 3.36
C LEU A 249 1.05 7.72 2.98
N PRO A 250 1.99 7.44 3.88
CA PRO A 250 2.99 6.41 3.67
C PRO A 250 2.30 5.06 3.52
N THR A 251 2.80 4.28 2.58
CA THR A 251 2.38 2.90 2.38
C THR A 251 3.47 2.00 2.92
N TYR A 252 3.13 1.09 3.83
CA TYR A 252 4.04 0.08 4.34
C TYR A 252 3.81 -1.22 3.58
N ALA A 253 4.87 -1.72 2.96
CA ALA A 253 4.86 -2.95 2.18
C ALA A 253 5.49 -4.07 3.02
N PHE A 254 4.67 -4.98 3.54
CA PHE A 254 5.09 -6.10 4.36
C PHE A 254 5.63 -7.22 3.48
N ASP A 255 6.95 -7.32 3.45
CA ASP A 255 7.77 -8.12 2.55
C ASP A 255 8.29 -9.34 3.31
N LEU A 256 7.89 -10.54 2.91
CA LEU A 256 8.25 -11.80 3.55
C LEU A 256 9.63 -12.22 3.04
N TYR A 257 10.54 -12.55 3.96
CA TYR A 257 11.84 -13.05 3.57
C TYR A 257 12.29 -14.22 4.46
N LYS A 258 13.19 -15.04 3.89
CA LYS A 258 13.93 -16.10 4.57
C LYS A 258 15.38 -15.70 4.66
N GLU A 259 16.07 -16.12 5.72
CA GLU A 259 17.52 -15.95 5.78
C GLU A 259 18.15 -16.93 4.79
N CYS A 260 18.95 -16.43 3.85
CA CYS A 260 19.67 -17.28 2.91
C CYS A 260 20.64 -18.19 3.66
N ASP A 261 20.30 -19.47 3.79
CA ASP A 261 21.26 -20.50 4.14
C ASP A 261 22.08 -20.83 2.90
N LEU A 262 23.41 -20.66 2.99
CA LEU A 262 24.38 -20.86 1.89
C LEU A 262 24.52 -22.33 1.43
N GLU A 263 23.65 -23.24 1.88
CA GLU A 263 23.72 -24.64 1.47
C GLU A 263 23.04 -24.85 0.12
N GLN A 264 23.84 -24.74 -0.95
CA GLN A 264 23.43 -25.17 -2.28
C GLN A 264 23.21 -26.69 -2.28
N SER A 265 21.93 -27.10 -2.28
CA SER A 265 21.56 -28.50 -2.54
C SER A 265 22.08 -28.95 -3.90
N LYS A 266 22.50 -30.22 -4.02
CA LYS A 266 22.94 -30.81 -5.30
C LYS A 266 21.85 -30.64 -6.38
N TYR A 267 22.23 -30.09 -7.53
CA TYR A 267 21.35 -29.92 -8.68
C TYR A 267 21.01 -31.29 -9.30
N GLU A 268 19.78 -31.75 -9.10
CA GLU A 268 19.19 -32.87 -9.83
C GLU A 268 18.29 -32.34 -10.95
N LYS A 269 18.32 -32.96 -12.13
CA LYS A 269 17.50 -32.52 -13.27
C LYS A 269 16.02 -32.77 -12.96
N PRO A 270 15.17 -31.72 -12.81
CA PRO A 270 13.77 -31.92 -12.49
C PRO A 270 13.02 -32.57 -13.66
N ASN A 271 12.01 -33.37 -13.35
CA ASN A 271 11.06 -33.88 -14.34
C ASN A 271 10.13 -32.75 -14.84
N ALA A 272 9.34 -32.98 -15.89
CA ALA A 272 8.52 -31.93 -16.51
C ALA A 272 7.54 -31.26 -15.55
N ILE A 273 7.00 -32.00 -14.58
CA ILE A 273 6.06 -31.41 -13.62
C ILE A 273 6.79 -30.70 -12.49
N GLN A 274 7.88 -31.27 -11.96
CA GLN A 274 8.77 -30.59 -11.02
C GLN A 274 9.27 -29.28 -11.63
N PHE A 275 9.59 -29.25 -12.91
CA PHE A 275 9.98 -28.04 -13.61
C PHE A 275 8.83 -27.03 -13.69
N ALA A 276 7.63 -27.43 -14.12
CA ALA A 276 6.46 -26.54 -14.15
C ALA A 276 6.13 -26.00 -12.74
N TRP A 277 6.25 -26.84 -11.73
CA TRP A 277 6.08 -26.49 -10.33
C TRP A 277 7.15 -25.49 -9.85
N SER A 278 8.42 -25.73 -10.18
CA SER A 278 9.53 -24.82 -9.91
C SER A 278 9.31 -23.48 -10.59
N LEU A 279 8.74 -23.43 -11.80
CA LEU A 279 8.41 -22.16 -12.45
C LEU A 279 7.35 -21.38 -11.70
N ILE A 280 6.26 -22.04 -11.27
CA ILE A 280 5.17 -21.39 -10.51
C ILE A 280 5.68 -20.89 -9.15
N THR A 281 6.37 -21.75 -8.41
CA THR A 281 6.94 -21.40 -7.09
C THR A 281 7.98 -20.30 -7.22
N THR A 282 8.88 -20.36 -8.21
CA THR A 282 9.85 -19.28 -8.47
C THR A 282 9.14 -17.98 -8.84
N SER A 283 8.07 -18.00 -9.64
CA SER A 283 7.32 -16.78 -9.97
C SER A 283 6.70 -16.14 -8.73
N LEU A 284 6.27 -16.95 -7.77
CA LEU A 284 5.66 -16.49 -6.52
C LEU A 284 6.69 -16.09 -5.46
N GLU A 285 7.86 -16.76 -5.40
CA GLU A 285 8.90 -16.53 -4.38
C GLU A 285 10.09 -15.68 -4.87
N ALA A 286 10.20 -15.37 -6.17
CA ALA A 286 11.28 -14.52 -6.70
C ALA A 286 10.93 -13.02 -6.73
N SER A 287 9.69 -12.66 -6.37
CA SER A 287 9.25 -11.26 -6.32
C SER A 287 9.89 -10.47 -5.17
N ASP A 288 10.46 -11.17 -4.18
CA ASP A 288 11.06 -10.65 -2.93
C ASP A 288 12.30 -9.75 -3.16
N GLY A 289 13.02 -9.90 -4.30
CA GLY A 289 14.35 -9.31 -4.47
C GLY A 289 14.47 -8.07 -5.37
N ILE A 290 13.55 -7.86 -6.32
CA ILE A 290 13.70 -6.82 -7.36
C ILE A 290 12.76 -5.63 -7.12
N LEU A 291 11.55 -5.90 -6.62
CA LEU A 291 10.50 -4.90 -6.49
C LEU A 291 10.79 -3.90 -5.36
N SER A 292 11.36 -4.33 -4.23
CA SER A 292 11.63 -3.45 -3.07
C SER A 292 12.48 -2.21 -3.37
N SER A 293 13.27 -2.23 -4.46
CA SER A 293 14.14 -1.12 -4.89
C SER A 293 13.46 -0.06 -5.79
N ILE A 294 12.26 -0.33 -6.31
CA ILE A 294 11.55 0.50 -7.31
C ILE A 294 10.27 1.15 -6.73
N ILE A 295 10.03 0.99 -5.43
CA ILE A 295 8.70 1.15 -4.84
C ILE A 295 8.53 2.48 -4.06
N ASP A 296 7.42 3.18 -4.34
CA ASP A 296 6.88 4.33 -3.59
C ASP A 296 6.27 3.91 -2.22
N ALA A 297 6.83 2.91 -1.55
CA ALA A 297 6.37 2.36 -0.28
C ALA A 297 7.56 1.96 0.61
N ILE A 298 7.35 2.00 1.92
CA ILE A 298 8.34 1.69 2.94
C ILE A 298 8.35 0.17 3.14
N PRO A 299 9.44 -0.54 2.80
CA PRO A 299 9.51 -1.98 2.98
C PRO A 299 9.59 -2.33 4.48
N VAL A 300 8.73 -3.24 4.93
CA VAL A 300 8.74 -3.82 6.27
C VAL A 300 9.18 -5.26 6.13
N GLN A 301 10.37 -5.58 6.63
CA GLN A 301 10.96 -6.90 6.48
C GLN A 301 10.34 -7.87 7.50
N VAL A 302 9.64 -8.88 7.00
CA VAL A 302 8.90 -9.88 7.78
C VAL A 302 9.59 -11.23 7.66
N ARG A 303 10.31 -11.62 8.71
CA ARG A 303 11.10 -12.86 8.71
C ARG A 303 10.19 -14.07 8.90
N VAL A 304 10.38 -15.05 8.02
CA VAL A 304 9.78 -16.38 8.10
C VAL A 304 10.86 -17.42 8.42
N PRO A 305 10.59 -18.42 9.28
CA PRO A 305 11.51 -19.54 9.49
C PRO A 305 11.84 -20.29 8.19
N ASN A 306 13.13 -20.57 7.95
CA ASN A 306 13.61 -21.14 6.68
C ASN A 306 12.97 -22.48 6.31
N TYR A 307 12.67 -23.29 7.34
CA TYR A 307 12.09 -24.62 7.20
C TYR A 307 10.60 -24.62 6.80
N ILE A 308 9.93 -23.46 6.81
CA ILE A 308 8.51 -23.34 6.45
C ILE A 308 8.35 -22.87 5.02
N ASN A 309 7.65 -23.66 4.20
CA ASN A 309 7.34 -23.35 2.81
C ASN A 309 5.89 -22.91 2.63
N THR A 310 5.62 -22.23 1.52
CA THR A 310 4.32 -21.62 1.18
C THR A 310 3.12 -22.59 1.27
N LEU A 311 3.34 -23.88 0.99
CA LEU A 311 2.29 -24.92 0.97
C LEU A 311 2.42 -25.96 2.09
N ASP A 312 3.10 -25.63 3.18
CA ASP A 312 3.16 -26.48 4.36
C ASP A 312 1.84 -26.40 5.15
N PHE A 313 0.76 -26.97 4.64
CA PHE A 313 -0.58 -26.86 5.24
C PHE A 313 -0.75 -27.60 6.59
N GLU A 314 0.22 -28.43 6.96
CA GLU A 314 0.26 -29.23 8.21
C GLU A 314 1.28 -28.66 9.22
N LEU A 315 1.16 -27.37 9.53
CA LEU A 315 1.96 -26.76 10.59
C LEU A 315 1.45 -27.16 11.97
N LYS A 316 2.39 -27.33 12.89
CA LYS A 316 2.10 -27.44 14.33
C LYS A 316 1.85 -26.05 14.90
N ASP A 317 1.05 -25.98 15.96
CA ASP A 317 0.73 -24.72 16.66
C ASP A 317 2.00 -23.97 17.08
N ILE A 318 3.04 -24.69 17.51
CA ILE A 318 4.34 -24.09 17.86
C ILE A 318 5.01 -23.38 16.68
N SER A 319 4.88 -23.91 15.46
CA SER A 319 5.46 -23.29 14.25
C SER A 319 4.67 -22.06 13.84
N ILE A 320 3.35 -22.04 14.06
CA ILE A 320 2.50 -20.85 13.84
C ILE A 320 2.88 -19.76 14.84
N LEU A 321 3.05 -20.10 16.12
CA LEU A 321 3.50 -19.18 17.16
C LEU A 321 4.90 -18.64 16.90
N GLU A 322 5.85 -19.51 16.54
CA GLU A 322 7.21 -19.10 16.17
C GLU A 322 7.17 -18.10 15.01
N MET A 323 6.44 -18.43 13.95
CA MET A 323 6.31 -17.57 12.77
C MET A 323 5.71 -16.20 13.11
N TYR A 324 4.68 -16.17 13.97
CA TYR A 324 4.09 -14.93 14.45
C TYR A 324 5.11 -14.07 15.21
N GLU A 325 5.84 -14.66 16.15
CA GLU A 325 6.84 -13.93 16.94
C GLU A 325 8.05 -13.49 16.10
N THR A 326 8.52 -14.30 15.15
CA THR A 326 9.62 -13.90 14.26
C THR A 326 9.22 -12.75 13.35
N GLY A 327 8.00 -12.80 12.77
CA GLY A 327 7.47 -11.73 11.94
C GLY A 327 7.26 -10.43 12.72
N LYS A 328 6.76 -10.53 13.96
CA LYS A 328 6.63 -9.38 14.87
C LYS A 328 7.98 -8.75 15.19
N ALA A 329 8.97 -9.57 15.57
CA ALA A 329 10.29 -9.09 15.97
C ALA A 329 11.05 -8.43 14.80
N SER A 330 10.98 -8.99 13.59
CA SER A 330 11.65 -8.39 12.42
C SER A 330 10.96 -7.10 11.97
N ALA A 331 9.63 -7.07 11.92
CA ALA A 331 8.88 -5.87 11.52
C ALA A 331 9.12 -4.71 12.49
N LYS A 332 9.19 -5.00 13.79
CA LYS A 332 9.54 -3.99 14.80
C LYS A 332 10.90 -3.33 14.53
N ARG A 333 11.92 -4.14 14.19
CA ARG A 333 13.24 -3.60 13.80
C ARG A 333 13.14 -2.76 12.54
N SER A 334 12.36 -3.17 11.53
CA SER A 334 12.14 -2.38 10.32
C SER A 334 11.53 -1.00 10.64
N PHE A 335 10.50 -0.95 11.48
CA PHE A 335 9.88 0.32 11.90
C PHE A 335 10.85 1.22 12.69
N GLU A 336 11.66 0.64 13.57
CA GLU A 336 12.66 1.39 14.34
C GLU A 336 13.80 1.93 13.46
N SER A 337 14.15 1.20 12.39
CA SER A 337 15.22 1.58 11.46
C SER A 337 14.81 2.63 10.42
N ASP A 338 13.51 2.75 10.14
CA ASP A 338 13.00 3.65 9.12
C ASP A 338 12.97 5.12 9.60
N PRO A 339 13.61 6.08 8.89
CA PRO A 339 13.66 7.48 9.31
C PRO A 339 12.29 8.16 9.41
N LEU A 340 11.35 7.82 8.53
CA LEU A 340 10.01 8.42 8.55
C LEU A 340 9.21 7.92 9.76
N THR A 341 9.23 6.61 9.99
CA THR A 341 8.54 5.96 11.11
C THR A 341 9.12 6.41 12.44
N SER A 342 10.44 6.49 12.57
CA SER A 342 11.10 6.99 13.79
C SER A 342 10.77 8.47 14.07
N LYS A 343 10.77 9.34 13.05
CA LYS A 343 10.34 10.75 13.18
C LYS A 343 8.86 10.86 13.59
N ALA A 344 7.99 10.01 13.02
CA ALA A 344 6.57 9.97 13.37
C ALA A 344 6.33 9.47 14.80
N LEU A 345 7.06 8.44 15.24
CA LEU A 345 7.06 7.96 16.62
C LEU A 345 7.53 9.04 17.60
N ALA A 346 8.59 9.77 17.26
CA ALA A 346 9.12 10.89 18.06
C ALA A 346 8.15 12.09 18.16
N ALA A 347 7.16 12.19 17.26
CA ALA A 347 6.13 13.22 17.34
C ALA A 347 5.24 13.05 18.58
N ASN A 348 5.10 11.82 19.10
CA ASN A 348 4.42 11.49 20.36
C ASN A 348 3.07 12.22 20.56
N GLY A 349 2.19 12.18 19.56
CA GLY A 349 0.88 12.82 19.66
C GLY A 349 0.79 14.25 19.13
N ASP A 350 1.92 14.90 18.81
CA ASP A 350 1.96 16.27 18.29
C ASP A 350 1.62 16.26 16.78
N PRO A 351 0.44 16.76 16.38
CA PRO A 351 -0.01 16.71 14.99
C PRO A 351 0.92 17.49 14.05
N THR A 352 1.60 18.51 14.55
CA THR A 352 2.51 19.32 13.74
C THR A 352 3.84 18.62 13.51
N LYS A 353 4.40 18.00 14.53
CA LYS A 353 5.61 17.18 14.36
C LYS A 353 5.34 15.99 13.46
N LEU A 354 4.20 15.33 13.63
CA LEU A 354 3.79 14.18 12.82
C LEU A 354 3.68 14.60 11.35
N ALA A 355 2.94 15.65 11.07
CA ALA A 355 2.71 16.02 9.69
C ALA A 355 3.93 16.71 9.05
N ARG A 356 4.82 17.32 9.84
CA ARG A 356 6.18 17.68 9.39
C ARG A 356 7.02 16.44 9.01
N ALA A 357 6.85 15.31 9.69
CA ALA A 357 7.51 14.06 9.30
C ALA A 357 6.92 13.46 8.02
N LEU A 358 5.60 13.61 7.80
CA LEU A 358 4.90 13.07 6.63
C LEU A 358 5.07 13.90 5.34
N TYR A 359 5.05 15.23 5.46
CA TYR A 359 4.97 16.15 4.32
C TYR A 359 6.10 17.19 4.29
N GLY A 360 6.91 17.24 5.33
CA GLY A 360 7.90 18.29 5.59
C GLY A 360 9.35 17.80 5.52
N SER A 361 10.26 18.75 5.63
CA SER A 361 11.68 18.56 5.87
C SER A 361 12.15 19.68 6.79
N GLU A 362 13.14 19.41 7.65
CA GLU A 362 13.74 20.46 8.47
C GLU A 362 14.45 21.52 7.62
N LEU A 363 14.88 21.16 6.40
CA LEU A 363 15.47 22.07 5.44
C LEU A 363 14.52 23.20 5.04
N TYR A 364 13.20 22.97 5.06
CA TYR A 364 12.22 24.03 4.76
C TYR A 364 12.31 25.19 5.73
N LEU A 365 12.62 24.94 7.01
CA LEU A 365 12.74 26.02 8.00
C LEU A 365 13.93 26.95 7.70
N ASN A 366 15.04 26.38 7.24
CA ASN A 366 16.24 27.14 6.86
C ASN A 366 16.00 27.93 5.58
N ILE A 367 15.30 27.34 4.61
CA ILE A 367 14.94 28.02 3.36
C ILE A 367 13.95 29.15 3.61
N LEU A 368 12.91 28.92 4.41
CA LEU A 368 11.95 29.96 4.77
C LEU A 368 12.62 31.10 5.55
N GLU A 369 13.61 30.81 6.38
CA GLU A 369 14.43 31.83 7.06
C GLU A 369 15.22 32.68 6.05
N ALA A 370 15.87 32.06 5.07
CA ALA A 370 16.59 32.79 4.02
C ALA A 370 15.65 33.62 3.14
N ILE A 371 14.49 33.07 2.78
CA ILE A 371 13.44 33.80 2.03
C ILE A 371 12.95 35.00 2.84
N LEU A 372 12.70 34.82 4.13
CA LEU A 372 12.25 35.90 5.00
C LEU A 372 13.30 37.01 5.10
N ALA A 373 14.58 36.68 5.22
CA ALA A 373 15.67 37.65 5.28
C ALA A 373 15.72 38.55 4.02
N VAL A 374 15.49 37.99 2.83
CA VAL A 374 15.43 38.77 1.57
C VAL A 374 14.07 39.42 1.31
N SER A 375 13.02 39.00 2.03
CA SER A 375 11.66 39.50 1.88
C SER A 375 11.27 40.56 2.92
N SER A 376 12.17 40.87 3.88
CA SER A 376 11.93 41.80 4.98
C SER A 376 12.80 43.07 4.90
N PHE A 377 12.31 44.16 5.47
CA PHE A 377 13.07 45.41 5.67
C PHE A 377 12.78 45.99 7.06
N GLU A 378 13.55 47.00 7.48
CA GLU A 378 13.45 47.58 8.82
C GLU A 378 12.05 48.09 9.14
N GLY A 379 11.57 47.77 10.35
CA GLY A 379 10.29 48.26 10.86
C GLY A 379 9.06 47.40 10.50
N VAL A 380 9.21 46.39 9.64
CA VAL A 380 8.08 45.57 9.15
C VAL A 380 8.24 44.10 9.53
N SER A 381 7.15 43.46 9.96
CA SER A 381 7.12 42.03 10.28
C SER A 381 6.58 41.24 9.10
N VAL A 382 7.38 40.28 8.66
CA VAL A 382 7.05 39.37 7.56
C VAL A 382 6.91 37.94 8.09
N ARG A 383 5.88 37.26 7.62
CA ARG A 383 5.62 35.84 7.88
C ARG A 383 5.58 35.06 6.57
N SER A 384 6.03 33.82 6.62
CA SER A 384 6.02 32.91 5.48
C SER A 384 5.38 31.57 5.85
N TRP A 385 4.65 30.98 4.90
CA TRP A 385 4.10 29.63 5.01
C TRP A 385 4.38 28.88 3.71
N LEU A 386 4.65 27.59 3.84
CA LEU A 386 4.76 26.66 2.73
C LEU A 386 3.58 25.70 2.80
N TYR A 387 2.79 25.65 1.73
CA TYR A 387 1.64 24.76 1.58
C TYR A 387 1.97 23.64 0.61
N SER A 388 1.47 22.44 0.90
CA SER A 388 1.48 21.31 -0.03
C SER A 388 0.14 20.57 0.00
N SER A 389 -0.10 19.78 -1.03
CA SER A 389 -1.31 18.99 -1.17
C SER A 389 -1.21 17.67 -0.39
N VAL A 390 -2.25 17.34 0.38
CA VAL A 390 -2.34 16.14 1.22
C VAL A 390 -3.02 14.97 0.49
N LYS A 391 -3.63 15.21 -0.68
CA LYS A 391 -4.27 14.18 -1.50
C LYS A 391 -3.65 14.09 -2.89
N ASN A 392 -3.83 12.98 -3.58
CA ASN A 392 -3.33 12.82 -4.94
C ASN A 392 -4.14 13.59 -6.00
N ASP A 393 -5.37 14.01 -5.68
CA ASP A 393 -6.24 14.85 -6.52
C ASP A 393 -6.11 16.35 -6.27
N ASP A 394 -5.24 16.76 -5.33
CA ASP A 394 -5.06 18.15 -4.90
C ASP A 394 -6.31 18.86 -4.37
N SER A 395 -7.32 18.08 -3.92
CA SER A 395 -8.53 18.62 -3.31
C SER A 395 -8.34 19.16 -1.88
N GLU A 396 -7.18 18.95 -1.28
CA GLU A 396 -6.88 19.40 0.09
C GLU A 396 -5.41 19.84 0.17
N VAL A 397 -5.18 21.07 0.66
CA VAL A 397 -3.84 21.66 0.86
C VAL A 397 -3.65 22.04 2.32
N VAL A 398 -2.43 21.86 2.83
CA VAL A 398 -2.08 22.11 4.23
C VAL A 398 -0.75 22.83 4.31
N ALA A 399 -0.64 23.75 5.28
CA ALA A 399 0.62 24.41 5.62
C ALA A 399 1.56 23.39 6.27
N ILE A 400 2.61 23.00 5.56
CA ILE A 400 3.61 22.03 6.02
C ILE A 400 4.71 22.67 6.86
N CYS A 401 4.93 23.98 6.68
CA CYS A 401 5.95 24.74 7.40
C CYS A 401 5.58 26.23 7.43
N TRP A 402 6.00 26.96 8.46
CA TRP A 402 5.87 28.42 8.52
C TRP A 402 7.01 29.02 9.34
N ARG A 403 7.30 30.30 9.13
CA ARG A 403 8.25 31.08 9.93
C ARG A 403 7.89 32.56 9.95
N GLY A 404 8.33 33.29 10.98
CA GLY A 404 8.16 34.74 11.08
C GLY A 404 9.39 35.44 11.64
N LEU A 405 9.54 36.72 11.31
CA LEU A 405 10.59 37.62 11.84
C LEU A 405 9.99 38.68 12.78
N GLY A 406 10.74 39.08 13.81
CA GLY A 406 10.36 40.15 14.75
C GLY A 406 9.52 39.68 15.94
N SER A 407 8.44 40.41 16.30
CA SER A 407 7.57 40.07 17.44
C SER A 407 6.70 38.83 17.24
N ASP A 408 6.64 38.30 16.01
CA ASP A 408 5.73 37.22 15.59
C ASP A 408 6.36 35.82 15.66
N ILE A 409 7.54 35.67 16.29
CA ILE A 409 8.26 34.39 16.46
C ILE A 409 7.42 33.33 17.21
N HIS A 410 6.41 33.77 17.99
CA HIS A 410 5.58 32.91 18.85
C HIS A 410 4.25 32.44 18.23
N PHE A 411 4.01 32.66 16.93
CA PHE A 411 2.83 32.04 16.31
C PHE A 411 2.94 30.51 16.48
N ARG A 412 1.86 29.82 16.84
CA ARG A 412 1.96 28.38 17.08
C ARG A 412 2.28 27.69 15.77
N ASN A 413 3.25 26.77 15.80
CA ASN A 413 3.40 25.64 14.88
C ASN A 413 2.13 24.78 14.91
N ALA A 414 0.99 25.35 14.53
CA ALA A 414 -0.25 24.62 14.40
C ALA A 414 -0.36 24.24 12.93
N TYR A 415 -0.34 22.94 12.65
CA TYR A 415 -0.96 22.42 11.45
C TYR A 415 -2.37 22.97 11.36
N VAL A 416 -2.59 23.95 10.49
CA VAL A 416 -3.93 24.44 10.19
C VAL A 416 -4.43 23.54 9.07
N PHE A 417 -5.25 22.56 9.43
CA PHE A 417 -6.18 21.96 8.48
C PHE A 417 -7.17 23.04 8.09
N ASP A 418 -6.80 23.85 7.10
CA ASP A 418 -7.74 24.78 6.53
C ASP A 418 -8.69 23.92 5.70
N LYS A 419 -9.84 23.55 6.28
CA LYS A 419 -10.96 23.03 5.48
C LYS A 419 -11.24 24.12 4.45
N MET A 420 -10.91 23.84 3.19
CA MET A 420 -10.96 24.77 2.07
C MET A 420 -12.22 25.63 2.12
N SER A 421 -12.09 26.83 2.67
CA SER A 421 -12.90 27.97 2.26
C SER A 421 -12.23 28.59 1.03
N LYS A 422 -12.91 29.50 0.31
CA LYS A 422 -12.32 30.22 -0.82
C LYS A 422 -11.18 31.14 -0.34
N SER A 423 -10.01 30.57 -0.05
CA SER A 423 -8.81 31.29 0.35
C SER A 423 -7.99 31.74 -0.87
N ASP A 424 -7.09 32.68 -0.64
CA ASP A 424 -6.07 33.11 -1.60
C ASP A 424 -5.17 31.96 -2.05
N VAL A 425 -4.78 31.08 -1.12
CA VAL A 425 -3.98 29.86 -1.42
C VAL A 425 -4.74 28.93 -2.36
N TYR A 426 -6.03 28.69 -2.12
CA TYR A 426 -6.87 27.89 -3.01
C TYR A 426 -6.95 28.50 -4.40
N THR A 427 -7.14 29.81 -4.47
CA THR A 427 -7.22 30.55 -5.73
C THR A 427 -5.89 30.45 -6.49
N CYS A 428 -4.75 30.56 -5.80
CA CYS A 428 -3.42 30.42 -6.37
C CYS A 428 -3.22 29.01 -6.94
N TRP A 429 -3.57 27.98 -6.15
CA TRP A 429 -3.44 26.59 -6.55
C TRP A 429 -4.25 26.25 -7.79
N HIS A 430 -5.55 26.60 -7.81
CA HIS A 430 -6.44 26.24 -8.92
C HIS A 430 -6.23 27.07 -10.18
N LYS A 431 -5.86 28.36 -10.05
CA LYS A 431 -5.58 29.21 -11.22
C LYS A 431 -4.18 29.01 -11.79
N ASN A 432 -3.31 28.25 -11.12
CA ASN A 432 -1.90 28.10 -11.49
C ASN A 432 -1.16 29.44 -11.65
N ASN A 433 -1.56 30.46 -10.88
CA ASN A 433 -1.06 31.83 -11.00
C ASN A 433 -0.84 32.46 -9.62
N PRO A 434 0.12 33.40 -9.49
CA PRO A 434 0.28 34.16 -8.26
C PRO A 434 -0.98 34.91 -7.87
N VAL A 435 -1.22 35.04 -6.56
CA VAL A 435 -2.36 35.78 -6.00
C VAL A 435 -1.85 36.79 -5.00
N ILE A 436 -2.33 38.03 -5.13
CA ILE A 436 -2.04 39.13 -4.22
C ILE A 436 -3.33 39.48 -3.50
N GLN A 437 -3.25 39.65 -2.19
CA GLN A 437 -4.36 40.08 -1.35
C GLN A 437 -3.88 41.13 -0.36
N SER A 438 -4.45 42.32 -0.42
CA SER A 438 -4.24 43.39 0.55
C SER A 438 -5.54 43.70 1.28
N GLY A 439 -5.44 44.20 2.52
CA GLY A 439 -6.63 44.56 3.30
C GLY A 439 -6.30 45.00 4.72
N GLN A 440 -7.32 45.09 5.56
CA GLN A 440 -7.17 45.35 6.99
C GLN A 440 -7.58 44.12 7.81
N LYS A 441 -6.77 43.79 8.81
CA LYS A 441 -7.08 42.74 9.78
C LYS A 441 -8.23 43.19 10.69
N LYS A 442 -8.83 42.25 11.44
CA LYS A 442 -9.89 42.53 12.42
C LYS A 442 -9.52 43.58 13.48
N ASN A 443 -8.22 43.81 13.71
CA ASN A 443 -7.69 44.82 14.62
C ASN A 443 -7.37 46.16 13.93
N GLY A 444 -7.80 46.36 12.69
CA GLY A 444 -7.60 47.58 11.90
C GLY A 444 -6.20 47.74 11.29
N LYS A 445 -5.25 46.84 11.58
CA LYS A 445 -3.90 46.92 11.00
C LYS A 445 -3.90 46.46 9.53
N PRO A 446 -3.23 47.19 8.63
CA PRO A 446 -3.10 46.76 7.23
C PRO A 446 -2.30 45.47 7.13
N TYR A 447 -2.51 44.74 6.03
CA TYR A 447 -1.68 43.60 5.66
C TYR A 447 -1.64 43.45 4.13
N THR A 448 -0.55 42.85 3.67
CA THR A 448 -0.34 42.48 2.27
C THR A 448 0.13 41.04 2.22
N ARG A 449 -0.52 40.21 1.40
CA ARG A 449 -0.26 38.78 1.29
C ARG A 449 -0.01 38.42 -0.17
N LEU A 450 1.05 37.66 -0.41
CA LEU A 450 1.49 37.21 -1.71
C LEU A 450 1.58 35.67 -1.71
N CYS A 451 0.81 35.03 -2.59
CA CYS A 451 0.87 33.60 -2.83
C CYS A 451 1.60 33.32 -4.15
N LEU A 452 2.65 32.51 -4.09
CA LEU A 452 3.50 32.13 -5.21
C LEU A 452 3.38 30.61 -5.47
N PRO A 453 2.98 30.19 -6.67
CA PRO A 453 2.87 28.78 -7.00
C PRO A 453 4.25 28.15 -7.20
N ILE A 454 4.40 26.89 -6.78
CA ILE A 454 5.62 26.08 -6.96
C ILE A 454 5.27 24.93 -7.90
N PHE A 455 5.98 24.83 -9.02
CA PHE A 455 5.75 23.81 -10.05
C PHE A 455 6.84 22.73 -10.04
N GLU A 456 6.48 21.51 -10.47
CA GLU A 456 7.38 20.34 -10.56
C GLU A 456 8.56 20.57 -11.52
N ASN A 457 8.29 21.11 -12.71
CA ASN A 457 9.28 21.20 -13.81
C ASN A 457 10.37 22.28 -13.67
N HIS A 458 10.58 22.85 -12.48
CA HIS A 458 11.54 23.93 -12.18
C HIS A 458 11.43 25.21 -13.05
N ASN A 459 10.59 25.20 -14.08
CA ASN A 459 10.33 26.28 -15.02
C ASN A 459 9.22 27.17 -14.46
N LEU A 460 9.60 28.13 -13.63
CA LEU A 460 8.72 29.22 -13.23
C LEU A 460 8.65 30.28 -14.33
N VAL A 461 7.53 31.02 -14.29
CA VAL A 461 6.98 31.94 -15.29
C VAL A 461 7.98 33.02 -15.69
N ARG A 462 8.91 32.70 -16.60
CA ARG A 462 9.61 33.69 -17.41
C ARG A 462 8.66 34.08 -18.55
N ASN A 463 7.93 35.16 -18.36
CA ASN A 463 7.13 35.87 -19.36
C ASN A 463 5.78 35.23 -19.75
N GLU A 464 4.80 36.10 -20.00
CA GLU A 464 3.47 35.84 -20.56
C GLU A 464 3.49 35.20 -21.97
N THR A 465 4.65 34.76 -22.47
CA THR A 465 4.81 34.18 -23.80
C THR A 465 4.96 32.67 -23.72
N ALA A 466 3.83 32.00 -23.95
CA ALA A 466 3.67 30.63 -24.46
C ALA A 466 4.92 29.72 -24.39
N ILE A 467 5.08 29.03 -23.27
CA ILE A 467 5.81 27.75 -23.22
C ILE A 467 4.74 26.67 -23.09
N ASN A 468 4.73 25.75 -24.05
CA ASN A 468 3.74 24.70 -24.29
C ASN A 468 3.01 24.19 -23.03
N THR A 469 1.68 24.16 -23.14
CA THR A 469 0.65 23.69 -22.21
C THR A 469 0.66 22.18 -21.94
N SER A 470 1.83 21.53 -21.95
CA SER A 470 1.95 20.14 -21.50
C SER A 470 2.29 20.10 -20.00
N SER A 471 1.21 20.08 -19.19
CA SER A 471 1.14 19.78 -17.74
C SER A 471 2.18 20.46 -16.84
N LYS A 472 1.94 21.71 -16.44
CA LYS A 472 2.55 22.27 -15.22
C LYS A 472 1.85 21.65 -14.00
N LYS A 473 2.43 20.62 -13.40
CA LYS A 473 1.94 20.05 -12.14
C LYS A 473 2.41 20.95 -10.98
N MET A 474 1.47 21.43 -10.17
CA MET A 474 1.79 22.21 -8.97
C MET A 474 2.14 21.25 -7.83
N VAL A 475 3.19 21.59 -7.07
CA VAL A 475 3.67 20.78 -5.93
C VAL A 475 3.50 21.50 -4.59
N GLY A 476 3.39 22.83 -4.62
CA GLY A 476 3.23 23.65 -3.43
C GLY A 476 2.84 25.09 -3.71
N VAL A 477 2.53 25.83 -2.65
CA VAL A 477 2.34 27.29 -2.68
C VAL A 477 3.16 27.90 -1.55
N LEU A 478 4.03 28.85 -1.88
CA LEU A 478 4.72 29.70 -0.91
C LEU A 478 3.85 30.94 -0.66
N VAL A 479 3.60 31.25 0.61
CA VAL A 479 2.84 32.42 1.02
C VAL A 479 3.75 33.34 1.82
N LEU A 480 3.76 34.62 1.48
CA LEU A 480 4.38 35.68 2.26
C LEU A 480 3.29 36.65 2.75
N GLU A 481 3.34 37.06 4.00
CA GLU A 481 2.44 38.09 4.56
C GLU A 481 3.24 39.15 5.28
N MET A 482 3.01 40.41 4.89
CA MET A 482 3.54 41.61 5.49
C MET A 482 2.45 42.26 6.36
N ASN A 483 2.83 42.79 7.53
CA ASN A 483 1.91 43.51 8.42
C ASN A 483 1.73 45.00 8.04
N ASP A 484 1.83 45.34 6.75
CA ASP A 484 1.69 46.70 6.22
C ASP A 484 0.92 46.73 4.89
N SER A 485 0.59 47.92 4.37
CA SER A 485 -0.18 48.11 3.13
C SER A 485 0.62 47.76 1.87
N ALA A 486 -0.09 47.55 0.76
CA ALA A 486 0.52 47.19 -0.52
C ALA A 486 1.41 48.33 -1.06
N ASP A 487 1.12 49.58 -0.69
CA ASP A 487 1.85 50.76 -1.14
C ASP A 487 3.29 50.80 -0.65
N VAL A 488 3.58 50.17 0.50
CA VAL A 488 4.92 50.11 1.10
C VAL A 488 5.60 48.76 0.80
N CYS A 489 4.96 47.91 -0.01
CA CYS A 489 5.40 46.55 -0.27
C CYS A 489 6.34 46.49 -1.47
N PHE A 490 7.65 46.40 -1.24
CA PHE A 490 8.65 46.28 -2.30
C PHE A 490 8.54 44.99 -3.15
N TRP A 491 7.71 44.03 -2.72
CA TRP A 491 7.38 42.84 -3.50
C TRP A 491 6.56 43.19 -4.75
N LEU A 492 5.90 44.35 -4.75
CA LEU A 492 4.99 44.81 -5.78
C LEU A 492 5.55 46.06 -6.49
N ASP A 493 5.21 46.20 -7.76
CA ASP A 493 5.46 47.43 -8.52
C ASP A 493 4.39 48.46 -8.16
N GLU A 494 4.83 49.63 -7.68
CA GLU A 494 3.99 50.77 -7.27
C GLU A 494 2.97 51.18 -8.35
N SER A 495 3.27 50.94 -9.63
CA SER A 495 2.44 51.40 -10.76
C SER A 495 1.40 50.40 -11.24
N THR A 496 1.59 49.10 -10.98
CA THR A 496 0.76 48.03 -11.58
C THR A 496 0.15 47.06 -10.58
N GLU A 497 0.51 47.15 -9.30
CA GLU A 497 0.18 46.16 -8.26
C GLU A 497 0.55 44.71 -8.66
N LYS A 498 1.45 44.56 -9.64
CA LYS A 498 2.01 43.26 -10.04
C LYS A 498 3.30 43.01 -9.27
N ILE A 499 3.75 41.76 -9.25
CA ILE A 499 5.03 41.38 -8.63
C ILE A 499 6.17 42.14 -9.34
N SER A 500 7.04 42.79 -8.56
CA SER A 500 8.20 43.50 -9.10
C SER A 500 9.19 42.54 -9.77
N ARG A 501 9.87 42.99 -10.83
CA ARG A 501 10.79 42.12 -11.59
C ARG A 501 11.98 41.69 -10.74
N GLU A 502 12.54 42.63 -9.98
CA GLU A 502 13.68 42.44 -9.10
C GLU A 502 13.36 41.40 -8.02
N PHE A 503 12.19 41.48 -7.40
CA PHE A 503 11.77 40.52 -6.39
C PHE A 503 11.50 39.13 -7.01
N ASN A 504 10.84 39.10 -8.16
CA ASN A 504 10.55 37.85 -8.87
C ASN A 504 11.84 37.10 -9.25
N ASP A 505 12.88 37.79 -9.71
CA ASP A 505 14.16 37.18 -10.09
C ASP A 505 14.87 36.52 -8.90
N VAL A 506 14.79 37.12 -7.70
CA VAL A 506 15.30 36.51 -6.47
C VAL A 506 14.46 35.30 -6.08
N MET A 507 13.13 35.45 -6.10
CA MET A 507 12.21 34.41 -5.63
C MET A 507 12.19 33.16 -6.52
N ILE A 508 12.42 33.29 -7.83
CA ILE A 508 12.49 32.14 -8.75
C ILE A 508 13.53 31.11 -8.28
N ASN A 509 14.69 31.55 -7.82
CA ASN A 509 15.74 30.64 -7.35
C ASN A 509 15.29 29.88 -6.10
N TRP A 510 14.65 30.56 -5.15
CA TRP A 510 14.12 29.95 -3.93
C TRP A 510 12.98 28.97 -4.22
N LEU A 511 12.04 29.34 -5.09
CA LEU A 511 10.94 28.48 -5.50
C LEU A 511 11.45 27.24 -6.26
N SER A 512 12.54 27.36 -7.03
CA SER A 512 13.20 26.22 -7.68
C SER A 512 13.83 25.24 -6.67
N ILE A 513 14.47 25.76 -5.62
CA ILE A 513 15.01 24.93 -4.53
C ILE A 513 13.87 24.22 -3.78
N LEU A 514 12.80 24.94 -3.43
CA LEU A 514 11.63 24.37 -2.79
C LEU A 514 10.98 23.28 -3.67
N SER A 515 10.81 23.55 -4.97
CA SER A 515 10.30 22.60 -5.95
C SER A 515 11.12 21.30 -5.94
N LYS A 516 12.45 21.40 -6.00
CA LYS A 516 13.34 20.22 -5.94
C LYS A 516 13.11 19.41 -4.67
N LEU A 517 13.11 20.06 -3.51
CA LEU A 517 12.92 19.37 -2.23
C LEU A 517 11.53 18.73 -2.08
N MET A 518 10.50 19.36 -2.62
CA MET A 518 9.12 18.84 -2.55
C MET A 518 8.89 17.67 -3.50
N VAL A 519 9.62 17.62 -4.63
CA VAL A 519 9.56 16.53 -5.62
C VAL A 519 10.48 15.39 -5.24
N SER A 520 11.71 15.71 -4.82
CA SER A 520 12.68 14.74 -4.32
C SER A 520 12.27 14.29 -2.91
N LYS A 521 11.29 13.40 -2.83
CA LYS A 521 11.06 12.60 -1.61
C LYS A 521 12.34 11.84 -1.18
N GLU A 522 13.35 11.76 -2.05
CA GLU A 522 14.64 11.08 -1.83
C GLU A 522 15.59 11.72 -0.80
N TYR A 523 15.37 12.95 -0.31
CA TYR A 523 16.33 13.59 0.63
C TYR A 523 15.71 14.14 1.92
N ALA A 524 14.58 13.59 2.34
CA ALA A 524 14.08 13.75 3.72
C ALA A 524 14.36 12.51 4.59
N LEU A 525 15.25 11.62 4.13
CA LEU A 525 15.88 10.55 4.91
C LEU A 525 16.80 11.18 5.96
#